data_AF-A0A2M7PX27-F1
#
_entry.id   AF-A0A2M7PX27-F1
#
_cell.length_a   1.000
_cell.length_b   1.000
_cell.length_c   1.000
_cell.angle_alpha   90.00
_cell.angle_beta   90.00
_cell.angle_gamma   90.00
#
_symmetry.space_group_name_H-M   'P 1'
#
loop_
_entity.id
_entity.type
_entity.pdbx_description
1 polymer ?
#
loop_
_entity_poly.entity_id
_entity_poly.type
_entity_poly.pdbx_seq_one_letter_code
_entity_poly.pdbx_strand_id
1 'polypeptide(L)'
;GPEKGVGSTMSWLSKTMGDGSLTIAVSTPYTYIKSDLLFQPEQGAAIDEWFFEPQDEGIEVTWTTTLIDLDYPMGRYMGLMAKTMMKPFMTSGLNTLKEYCESLPVSVDITMVDVESVPSLSIMDATTVDGIGELLGKNYGLIMEYMKAKKIDMAGIPYTVYYNWDPNGVIHLRAAIPVSTEVPGRGVVEYFELPATKAVFAKHVGGHDTGATHEAIGEYISDFGIETGDFVWEVYVIDSMNEPDESKWETDIYYPLK
;
A
#
# COMPACT_ATOMS: atom_id res chain seq x y z
N GLY A 1 -17.56 -0.50 19.48
CA GLY A 1 -16.50 0.50 19.31
C GLY A 1 -16.54 1.06 17.89
N PRO A 2 -15.41 1.57 17.37
CA PRO A 2 -15.24 1.81 15.94
C PRO A 2 -15.45 0.53 15.12
N GLU A 3 -15.64 0.68 13.81
CA GLU A 3 -15.82 -0.44 12.88
C GLU A 3 -14.56 -1.32 12.79
N LYS A 4 -13.37 -0.69 12.77
CA LYS A 4 -12.07 -1.36 12.71
C LYS A 4 -11.06 -0.74 13.69
N GLY A 5 -9.97 -1.47 13.95
CA GLY A 5 -8.85 -1.01 14.78
C GLY A 5 -9.11 -1.03 16.30
N VAL A 6 -8.28 -0.30 17.04
CA VAL A 6 -8.29 -0.29 18.51
C VAL A 6 -9.66 0.14 19.06
N GLY A 7 -10.19 -0.65 19.99
CA GLY A 7 -11.50 -0.46 20.60
C GLY A 7 -12.67 -1.04 19.79
N SER A 8 -12.44 -1.57 18.58
CA SER A 8 -13.45 -2.35 17.87
C SER A 8 -13.79 -3.61 18.69
N THR A 9 -15.07 -3.93 18.77
CA THR A 9 -15.59 -5.00 19.63
C THR A 9 -16.57 -5.85 18.84
N MET A 10 -16.34 -7.15 18.85
CA MET A 10 -17.30 -8.17 18.40
C MET A 10 -17.89 -8.86 19.62
N SER A 11 -19.19 -9.18 19.59
CA SER A 11 -19.86 -9.95 20.64
C SER A 11 -20.71 -11.05 20.02
N TRP A 12 -20.80 -12.20 20.69
CA TRP A 12 -21.56 -13.34 20.19
C TRP A 12 -22.35 -14.00 21.30
N LEU A 13 -23.42 -14.69 20.88
CA LEU A 13 -24.17 -15.62 21.72
C LEU A 13 -23.94 -17.04 21.21
N SER A 14 -23.62 -17.99 22.10
CA SER A 14 -23.33 -19.37 21.72
C SER A 14 -24.05 -20.37 22.60
N LYS A 15 -24.72 -21.34 21.95
CA LYS A 15 -25.40 -22.44 22.65
C LYS A 15 -24.45 -23.49 23.22
N THR A 16 -23.19 -23.52 22.77
CA THR A 16 -22.24 -24.60 23.08
C THR A 16 -20.88 -24.11 23.57
N MET A 17 -20.45 -22.92 23.16
CA MET A 17 -19.10 -22.41 23.48
C MET A 17 -19.09 -21.35 24.59
N GLY A 18 -20.27 -20.87 25.02
CA GLY A 18 -20.41 -19.72 25.90
C GLY A 18 -20.48 -18.41 25.14
N ASP A 19 -21.26 -17.47 25.68
CA ASP A 19 -21.34 -16.12 25.16
C ASP A 19 -20.04 -15.38 25.45
N GLY A 20 -19.67 -14.43 24.60
CA GLY A 20 -18.45 -13.69 24.81
C GLY A 20 -18.32 -12.46 23.94
N SER A 21 -17.22 -11.75 24.18
CA SER A 21 -16.82 -10.61 23.38
C SER A 21 -15.32 -10.59 23.18
N LEU A 22 -14.91 -10.03 22.05
CA LEU A 22 -13.51 -9.78 21.70
C LEU A 22 -13.39 -8.28 21.43
N THR A 23 -12.44 -7.63 22.07
CA THR A 23 -12.10 -6.21 21.82
C THR A 23 -10.65 -6.07 21.40
N ILE A 24 -10.36 -5.37 20.31
CA ILE A 24 -8.99 -5.09 19.88
C ILE A 24 -8.38 -4.05 20.83
N ALA A 25 -7.45 -4.48 21.67
CA ALA A 25 -6.78 -3.63 22.65
C ALA A 25 -5.58 -2.88 22.04
N VAL A 26 -4.85 -3.54 21.13
CA VAL A 26 -3.70 -2.96 20.42
C VAL A 26 -3.73 -3.42 18.97
N SER A 27 -3.41 -2.52 18.04
CA SER A 27 -3.19 -2.84 16.63
C SER A 27 -2.00 -2.02 16.14
N THR A 28 -0.89 -2.69 15.87
CA THR A 28 0.32 -2.11 15.29
C THR A 28 0.43 -2.59 13.85
N PRO A 29 0.46 -1.69 12.87
CA PRO A 29 0.49 -2.05 11.46
C PRO A 29 1.54 -3.11 11.15
N TYR A 30 1.14 -4.12 10.37
CA TYR A 30 1.99 -5.19 9.83
C TYR A 30 2.72 -6.08 10.82
N THR A 31 2.56 -5.89 12.13
CA THR A 31 3.47 -6.48 13.12
C THR A 31 2.74 -7.14 14.28
N TYR A 32 1.70 -6.52 14.83
CA TYR A 32 1.13 -6.99 16.10
C TYR A 32 -0.33 -6.60 16.30
N ILE A 33 -1.16 -7.55 16.74
CA ILE A 33 -2.53 -7.29 17.22
C ILE A 33 -2.72 -7.97 18.57
N LYS A 34 -3.27 -7.23 19.54
CA LYS A 34 -3.71 -7.76 20.83
C LYS A 34 -5.21 -7.58 20.98
N SER A 35 -5.88 -8.64 21.40
CA SER A 35 -7.31 -8.63 21.69
C SER A 35 -7.59 -9.14 23.10
N ASP A 36 -8.48 -8.45 23.79
CA ASP A 36 -9.03 -8.88 25.07
C ASP A 36 -10.31 -9.68 24.81
N LEU A 37 -10.33 -10.94 25.27
CA LEU A 37 -11.45 -11.85 25.17
C LEU A 37 -12.11 -11.99 26.53
N LEU A 38 -13.40 -11.69 26.59
CA LEU A 38 -14.22 -11.87 27.78
C LEU A 38 -15.26 -12.94 27.50
N PHE A 39 -15.29 -13.96 28.34
CA PHE A 39 -16.33 -14.99 28.34
C PHE A 39 -17.31 -14.76 29.48
N GLN A 40 -18.30 -15.65 29.63
CA GLN A 40 -19.15 -15.65 30.82
C GLN A 40 -18.29 -15.74 32.09
N PRO A 41 -18.71 -15.14 33.23
CA PRO A 41 -17.88 -15.02 34.43
C PRO A 41 -17.21 -16.32 34.88
N GLU A 42 -17.91 -17.45 34.79
CA GLU A 42 -17.42 -18.79 35.13
C GLU A 42 -16.36 -19.38 34.17
N GLN A 43 -16.17 -18.79 32.98
CA GLN A 43 -15.22 -19.24 31.96
C GLN A 43 -13.92 -18.42 31.95
N GLY A 44 -13.87 -17.32 32.71
CA GLY A 44 -12.70 -16.44 32.82
C GLY A 44 -12.52 -15.51 31.62
N ALA A 45 -11.30 -15.03 31.44
CA ALA A 45 -10.92 -14.15 30.35
C ALA A 45 -9.67 -14.68 29.63
N ALA A 46 -9.42 -14.19 28.42
CA ALA A 46 -8.21 -14.51 27.68
C ALA A 46 -7.65 -13.28 26.98
N ILE A 47 -6.37 -13.34 26.70
CA ILE A 47 -5.67 -12.39 25.82
C ILE A 47 -5.24 -13.16 24.59
N ASP A 48 -5.69 -12.72 23.43
CA ASP A 48 -5.18 -13.20 22.14
C ASP A 48 -4.16 -12.22 21.60
N GLU A 49 -3.01 -12.75 21.17
CA GLU A 49 -1.94 -11.97 20.55
C GLU A 49 -1.56 -12.59 19.21
N TRP A 50 -1.49 -11.76 18.19
CA TRP A 50 -1.11 -12.10 16.83
C TRP A 50 0.17 -11.36 16.48
N PHE A 51 1.14 -12.09 15.95
CA PHE A 51 2.43 -11.57 15.49
C PHE A 51 2.58 -11.87 14.01
N PHE A 52 3.12 -10.91 13.26
CA PHE A 52 3.31 -11.00 11.81
C PHE A 52 4.77 -10.69 11.52
N GLU A 53 5.49 -11.66 10.97
CA GLU A 53 6.92 -11.54 10.68
C GLU A 53 7.15 -11.81 9.18
N PRO A 54 7.57 -10.80 8.40
CA PRO A 54 7.93 -11.00 7.00
C PRO A 54 9.05 -12.04 6.85
N GLN A 55 8.90 -12.94 5.88
CA GLN A 55 9.90 -13.93 5.49
C GLN A 55 10.25 -13.75 4.01
N ASP A 56 11.28 -14.45 3.51
CA ASP A 56 11.63 -14.43 2.09
C ASP A 56 10.44 -14.83 1.19
N GLU A 57 9.62 -15.78 1.66
CA GLU A 57 8.38 -16.23 0.99
C GLU A 57 7.18 -16.08 1.94
N GLY A 58 6.56 -14.91 1.94
CA GLY A 58 5.31 -14.63 2.66
C GLY A 58 5.52 -14.08 4.07
N ILE A 59 4.53 -14.31 4.94
CA ILE A 59 4.50 -13.79 6.31
C ILE A 59 4.29 -14.97 7.27
N GLU A 60 5.17 -15.11 8.25
CA GLU A 60 4.94 -16.01 9.37
C GLU A 60 3.92 -15.37 10.33
N VAL A 61 2.84 -16.09 10.61
CA VAL A 61 1.77 -15.65 11.51
C VAL A 61 1.79 -16.51 12.75
N THR A 62 2.04 -15.89 13.91
CA THR A 62 1.96 -16.55 15.21
C THR A 62 0.74 -16.06 15.98
N TRP A 63 -0.12 -16.99 16.39
CA TRP A 63 -1.26 -16.72 17.28
C TRP A 63 -1.03 -17.37 18.64
N THR A 64 -1.12 -16.58 19.69
CA THR A 64 -1.07 -17.05 21.07
C THR A 64 -2.35 -16.67 21.82
N THR A 65 -2.80 -17.57 22.69
CA THR A 65 -3.91 -17.32 23.60
C THR A 65 -3.43 -17.55 25.02
N THR A 66 -3.57 -16.53 25.87
CA THR A 66 -3.25 -16.60 27.30
C THR A 66 -4.52 -16.54 28.10
N LEU A 67 -4.88 -17.65 28.77
CA LEU A 67 -5.99 -17.68 29.71
C LEU A 67 -5.61 -16.93 30.99
N ILE A 68 -6.46 -16.02 31.44
CA ILE A 68 -6.31 -15.22 32.65
C ILE A 68 -7.54 -15.37 33.55
N ASP A 69 -7.42 -14.97 34.81
CA ASP A 69 -8.51 -15.00 35.80
C ASP A 69 -9.17 -16.37 35.98
N LEU A 70 -8.36 -17.44 35.92
CA LEU A 70 -8.82 -18.81 36.15
C LEU A 70 -9.07 -19.08 37.64
N ASP A 71 -10.30 -19.49 37.95
CA ASP A 71 -10.73 -19.85 39.30
C ASP A 71 -9.95 -21.02 39.91
N TYR A 72 -9.76 -20.97 41.23
CA TYR A 72 -9.12 -22.02 42.00
C TYR A 72 -10.13 -22.99 42.64
N PRO A 73 -9.87 -24.30 42.67
CA PRO A 73 -8.76 -25.01 42.02
C PRO A 73 -9.07 -25.44 40.57
N MET A 74 -10.36 -25.52 40.23
CA MET A 74 -10.81 -26.23 39.03
C MET A 74 -10.40 -25.54 37.72
N GLY A 75 -10.51 -24.22 37.64
CA GLY A 75 -10.12 -23.43 36.46
C GLY A 75 -8.64 -23.59 36.15
N ARG A 76 -7.76 -23.62 37.17
CA ARG A 76 -6.32 -23.85 36.98
C ARG A 76 -5.99 -25.24 36.46
N TYR A 77 -6.67 -26.29 36.94
CA TYR A 77 -6.52 -27.64 36.40
C TYR A 77 -6.98 -27.72 34.94
N MET A 78 -8.09 -27.06 34.60
CA MET A 78 -8.57 -26.96 33.21
C MET A 78 -7.58 -26.19 32.33
N GLY A 79 -6.98 -25.10 32.83
CA GLY A 79 -5.95 -24.35 32.11
C GLY A 79 -4.73 -25.18 31.71
N LEU A 80 -4.29 -26.11 32.58
CA LEU A 80 -3.21 -27.04 32.24
C LEU A 80 -3.58 -27.98 31.07
N MET A 81 -4.84 -28.39 30.98
CA MET A 81 -5.34 -29.23 29.88
C MET A 81 -5.73 -28.43 28.63
N ALA A 82 -6.02 -27.13 28.78
CA ALA A 82 -6.50 -26.26 27.72
C ALA A 82 -5.53 -26.21 26.54
N LYS A 83 -4.21 -26.18 26.78
CA LYS A 83 -3.21 -26.18 25.70
C LYS A 83 -3.39 -27.36 24.73
N THR A 84 -3.55 -28.57 25.26
CA THR A 84 -3.72 -29.77 24.43
C THR A 84 -5.07 -29.77 23.72
N MET A 85 -6.13 -29.30 24.39
CA MET A 85 -7.48 -29.24 23.84
C MET A 85 -7.64 -28.17 22.76
N MET A 86 -7.01 -27.00 22.92
CA MET A 86 -7.11 -25.87 21.99
C MET A 86 -6.21 -26.01 20.78
N LYS A 87 -5.09 -26.73 20.89
CA LYS A 87 -4.13 -26.92 19.79
C LYS A 87 -4.78 -27.25 18.43
N PRO A 88 -5.67 -28.25 18.30
CA PRO A 88 -6.27 -28.57 16.99
C PRO A 88 -7.12 -27.41 16.44
N PHE A 89 -7.84 -26.66 17.29
CA PHE A 89 -8.62 -25.50 16.86
C PHE A 89 -7.74 -24.36 16.41
N MET A 90 -6.65 -24.07 17.13
CA MET A 90 -5.69 -23.04 16.74
C MET A 90 -4.98 -23.39 15.44
N THR A 91 -4.57 -24.65 15.26
CA THR A 91 -3.98 -25.12 14.00
C THR A 91 -4.98 -25.02 12.84
N SER A 92 -6.23 -25.43 13.06
CA SER A 92 -7.27 -25.28 12.04
C SER A 92 -7.53 -23.82 11.70
N GLY A 93 -7.57 -22.93 12.70
CA GLY A 93 -7.78 -21.50 12.50
C GLY A 93 -6.66 -20.85 11.67
N LEU A 94 -5.41 -21.15 11.98
CA LEU A 94 -4.26 -20.67 11.20
C LEU A 94 -4.27 -21.21 9.76
N ASN A 95 -4.64 -22.48 9.55
CA ASN A 95 -4.76 -23.05 8.21
C ASN A 95 -5.87 -22.37 7.40
N THR A 96 -7.04 -22.15 8.00
CA THR A 96 -8.14 -21.43 7.34
C THR A 96 -7.76 -19.98 7.03
N LEU A 97 -7.05 -19.31 7.94
CA LEU A 97 -6.53 -17.96 7.68
C LEU A 97 -5.56 -17.95 6.50
N LYS A 98 -4.64 -18.92 6.44
CA LYS A 98 -3.71 -19.08 5.31
C LYS A 98 -4.46 -19.28 4.00
N GLU A 99 -5.38 -20.23 3.94
CA GLU A 99 -6.20 -20.50 2.75
C GLU A 99 -6.99 -19.26 2.30
N TYR A 100 -7.58 -18.53 3.24
CA TYR A 100 -8.30 -17.30 2.95
C TYR A 100 -7.37 -16.25 2.35
N CYS A 101 -6.25 -15.93 3.01
CA CYS A 101 -5.29 -14.93 2.53
C CYS A 101 -4.70 -15.29 1.16
N GLU A 102 -4.38 -16.56 0.91
CA GLU A 102 -3.84 -17.03 -0.38
C GLU A 102 -4.89 -17.11 -1.49
N SER A 103 -6.18 -17.12 -1.14
CA SER A 103 -7.28 -17.05 -2.11
C SER A 103 -7.59 -15.62 -2.58
N LEU A 104 -7.12 -14.61 -1.83
CA LEU A 104 -7.31 -13.23 -2.23
C LEU A 104 -6.46 -12.94 -3.49
N PRO A 105 -6.95 -12.05 -4.38
CA PRO A 105 -6.12 -11.53 -5.45
C PRO A 105 -4.81 -10.96 -4.88
N VAL A 106 -3.73 -11.08 -5.64
CA VAL A 106 -2.46 -10.44 -5.27
C VAL A 106 -2.73 -8.94 -5.06
N SER A 107 -2.63 -8.51 -3.81
CA SER A 107 -2.79 -7.10 -3.47
C SER A 107 -1.64 -6.31 -4.07
N VAL A 108 -1.93 -5.07 -4.45
CA VAL A 108 -0.89 -4.10 -4.80
C VAL A 108 0.05 -3.97 -3.59
N ASP A 109 1.34 -4.20 -3.81
CA ASP A 109 2.35 -3.99 -2.79
C ASP A 109 2.56 -2.48 -2.61
N ILE A 110 2.18 -1.96 -1.44
CA ILE A 110 2.24 -0.54 -1.11
C ILE A 110 3.24 -0.36 0.03
N THR A 111 4.25 0.44 -0.21
CA THR A 111 5.32 0.72 0.75
C THR A 111 5.57 2.22 0.89
N MET A 112 6.31 2.61 1.93
CA MET A 112 6.84 3.98 2.03
C MET A 112 8.30 3.97 1.64
N VAL A 113 8.68 4.87 0.74
CA VAL A 113 10.05 5.00 0.22
C VAL A 113 10.56 6.43 0.40
N ASP A 114 11.87 6.58 0.59
CA ASP A 114 12.56 7.86 0.49
C ASP A 114 13.02 8.06 -0.96
N VAL A 115 12.64 9.20 -1.54
CA VAL A 115 12.93 9.58 -2.92
C VAL A 115 13.91 10.75 -2.89
N GLU A 116 15.04 10.60 -3.57
CA GLU A 116 16.00 11.69 -3.73
C GLU A 116 15.48 12.76 -4.71
N SER A 117 16.05 13.96 -4.64
CA SER A 117 15.71 15.02 -5.60
C SER A 117 16.10 14.60 -7.01
N VAL A 118 15.22 14.84 -8.00
CA VAL A 118 15.45 14.47 -9.40
C VAL A 118 15.47 15.72 -10.30
N PRO A 119 16.66 16.26 -10.61
CA PRO A 119 16.82 17.29 -11.64
C PRO A 119 16.27 16.80 -12.98
N SER A 120 15.43 17.60 -13.63
CA SER A 120 14.70 17.17 -14.83
C SER A 120 14.52 18.31 -15.83
N LEU A 121 14.43 17.96 -17.11
CA LEU A 121 13.82 18.84 -18.12
C LEU A 121 12.37 18.44 -18.30
N SER A 122 11.48 19.42 -18.41
CA SER A 122 10.05 19.15 -18.42
C SER A 122 9.24 20.11 -19.29
N ILE A 123 8.00 19.73 -19.55
CA ILE A 123 6.97 20.58 -20.15
C ILE A 123 5.70 20.39 -19.32
N MET A 124 5.17 21.49 -18.77
CA MET A 124 3.85 21.52 -18.13
C MET A 124 2.79 21.86 -19.16
N ASP A 125 1.73 21.06 -19.24
CA ASP A 125 0.64 21.25 -20.20
C ASP A 125 -0.67 20.68 -19.62
N ALA A 126 -1.75 20.74 -20.40
CA ALA A 126 -3.05 20.26 -19.97
C ALA A 126 -3.85 19.63 -21.11
N THR A 127 -4.62 18.59 -20.80
CA THR A 127 -5.46 17.87 -21.78
C THR A 127 -6.64 17.18 -21.09
N THR A 128 -7.57 16.61 -21.83
CA THR A 128 -8.54 15.62 -21.32
C THR A 128 -7.89 14.25 -21.17
N VAL A 129 -8.53 13.34 -20.42
CA VAL A 129 -8.05 11.95 -20.20
C VAL A 129 -7.68 11.26 -21.53
N ASP A 130 -8.55 11.33 -22.54
CA ASP A 130 -8.32 10.70 -23.85
C ASP A 130 -7.08 11.25 -24.58
N GLY A 131 -6.66 12.49 -24.28
CA GLY A 131 -5.53 13.14 -24.93
C GLY A 131 -4.19 12.97 -24.20
N ILE A 132 -4.15 12.31 -23.03
CA ILE A 132 -2.93 12.14 -22.22
C ILE A 132 -1.81 11.49 -23.04
N GLY A 133 -2.10 10.36 -23.71
CA GLY A 133 -1.10 9.63 -24.48
C GLY A 133 -0.47 10.44 -25.61
N GLU A 134 -1.29 11.14 -26.41
CA GLU A 134 -0.82 12.00 -27.51
C GLU A 134 0.02 13.17 -26.97
N LEU A 135 -0.43 13.81 -25.90
CA LEU A 135 0.25 14.93 -25.28
C LEU A 135 1.62 14.52 -24.70
N LEU A 136 1.68 13.40 -23.98
CA LEU A 136 2.92 12.87 -23.43
C LEU A 136 3.92 12.51 -24.53
N GLY A 137 3.48 11.80 -25.58
CA GLY A 137 4.34 11.45 -26.71
C GLY A 137 4.93 12.69 -27.40
N LYS A 138 4.11 13.72 -27.62
CA LYS A 138 4.56 15.01 -28.14
C LYS A 138 5.57 15.69 -27.21
N ASN A 139 5.26 15.80 -25.91
CA ASN A 139 6.08 16.54 -24.95
C ASN A 139 7.42 15.85 -24.69
N TYR A 140 7.45 14.54 -24.50
CA TYR A 140 8.69 13.77 -24.42
C TYR A 140 9.53 13.92 -25.69
N GLY A 141 8.92 13.89 -26.87
CA GLY A 141 9.60 14.13 -28.15
C GLY A 141 10.30 15.49 -28.20
N LEU A 142 9.61 16.56 -27.79
CA LEU A 142 10.17 17.92 -27.75
C LEU A 142 11.32 18.05 -26.75
N ILE A 143 11.21 17.44 -25.56
CA ILE A 143 12.28 17.44 -24.57
C ILE A 143 13.50 16.68 -25.11
N MET A 144 13.30 15.49 -25.70
CA MET A 144 14.39 14.71 -26.29
C MET A 144 15.08 15.43 -27.45
N GLU A 145 14.33 16.13 -28.31
CA GLU A 145 14.92 16.96 -29.38
C GLU A 145 15.79 18.08 -28.80
N TYR A 146 15.33 18.76 -27.76
CA TYR A 146 16.09 19.78 -27.06
C TYR A 146 17.37 19.22 -26.43
N MET A 147 17.26 18.11 -25.70
CA MET A 147 18.40 17.41 -25.09
C MET A 147 19.44 17.03 -26.14
N LYS A 148 19.02 16.46 -27.27
CA LYS A 148 19.91 16.09 -28.38
C LYS A 148 20.61 17.31 -28.97
N ALA A 149 19.90 18.41 -29.21
CA ALA A 149 20.49 19.65 -29.74
C ALA A 149 21.52 20.27 -28.79
N LYS A 150 21.32 20.11 -27.47
CA LYS A 150 22.20 20.62 -26.41
C LYS A 150 23.26 19.63 -25.94
N LYS A 151 23.23 18.39 -26.42
CA LYS A 151 24.11 17.29 -25.98
C LYS A 151 23.98 17.04 -24.47
N ILE A 152 22.74 17.02 -23.99
CA ILE A 152 22.38 16.67 -22.61
C ILE A 152 21.95 15.21 -22.63
N ASP A 153 22.56 14.40 -21.76
CA ASP A 153 22.21 12.99 -21.62
C ASP A 153 21.08 12.81 -20.60
N MET A 154 20.25 11.77 -20.82
CA MET A 154 19.26 11.34 -19.84
C MET A 154 19.97 10.70 -18.63
N ALA A 155 19.47 10.98 -17.43
CA ALA A 155 19.99 10.41 -16.18
C ALA A 155 19.00 9.47 -15.48
N GLY A 156 17.89 9.12 -16.12
CA GLY A 156 16.85 8.27 -15.54
C GLY A 156 15.69 8.02 -16.50
N ILE A 157 14.68 7.33 -16.00
CA ILE A 157 13.46 6.99 -16.75
C ILE A 157 12.54 8.22 -16.79
N PRO A 158 11.93 8.55 -17.96
CA PRO A 158 10.93 9.60 -18.04
C PRO A 158 9.75 9.34 -17.10
N TYR A 159 9.17 10.41 -16.57
CA TYR A 159 8.06 10.35 -15.63
C TYR A 159 7.06 11.46 -15.87
N THR A 160 5.81 11.22 -15.49
CA THR A 160 4.72 12.19 -15.57
C THR A 160 4.28 12.59 -14.17
N VAL A 161 4.22 13.89 -13.91
CA VAL A 161 3.59 14.44 -12.70
C VAL A 161 2.16 14.84 -13.04
N TYR A 162 1.19 14.37 -12.27
CA TYR A 162 -0.22 14.76 -12.36
C TYR A 162 -0.56 15.65 -11.17
N TYR A 163 -1.08 16.85 -11.44
CA TYR A 163 -1.46 17.83 -10.41
C TYR A 163 -2.93 17.74 -10.02
N ASN A 164 -3.74 17.04 -10.83
CA ASN A 164 -5.13 16.76 -10.54
C ASN A 164 -5.59 15.53 -11.36
N TRP A 165 -6.75 15.00 -10.98
CA TRP A 165 -7.47 14.00 -11.77
C TRP A 165 -8.95 14.37 -11.87
N ASP A 166 -9.38 14.78 -13.06
CA ASP A 166 -10.78 15.08 -13.39
C ASP A 166 -11.18 14.33 -14.68
N PRO A 167 -11.84 13.16 -14.56
CA PRO A 167 -12.24 12.36 -15.72
C PRO A 167 -13.11 13.08 -16.75
N ASN A 168 -13.82 14.14 -16.34
CA ASN A 168 -14.73 14.90 -17.21
C ASN A 168 -14.18 16.28 -17.58
N GLY A 169 -12.96 16.59 -17.16
CA GLY A 169 -12.40 17.93 -17.24
C GLY A 169 -10.99 17.95 -17.82
N VAL A 170 -10.24 18.97 -17.40
CA VAL A 170 -8.85 19.18 -17.81
C VAL A 170 -7.92 18.60 -16.75
N ILE A 171 -7.03 17.73 -17.21
CA ILE A 171 -5.92 17.18 -16.46
C ILE A 171 -4.70 18.08 -16.69
N HIS A 172 -4.14 18.60 -15.61
CA HIS A 172 -2.88 19.32 -15.58
C HIS A 172 -1.76 18.33 -15.28
N LEU A 173 -0.82 18.22 -16.19
CA LEU A 173 0.29 17.29 -16.07
C LEU A 173 1.61 17.92 -16.51
N ARG A 174 2.71 17.29 -16.09
CA ARG A 174 4.06 17.64 -16.51
C ARG A 174 4.77 16.38 -16.97
N ALA A 175 5.19 16.36 -18.23
CA ALA A 175 6.11 15.35 -18.74
C ALA A 175 7.53 15.76 -18.37
N ALA A 176 8.31 14.86 -17.79
CA ALA A 176 9.66 15.15 -17.31
C ALA A 176 10.66 14.05 -17.67
N ILE A 177 11.87 14.47 -18.04
CA ILE A 177 13.00 13.58 -18.33
C ILE A 177 14.14 13.93 -17.37
N PRO A 178 14.59 12.98 -16.52
CA PRO A 178 15.69 13.21 -15.59
C PRO A 178 17.01 13.56 -16.28
N VAL A 179 17.77 14.47 -15.67
CA VAL A 179 19.11 14.92 -16.07
C VAL A 179 20.04 14.91 -14.87
N SER A 180 21.35 14.89 -15.09
CA SER A 180 22.33 14.72 -14.00
C SER A 180 22.52 15.97 -13.13
N THR A 181 22.22 17.16 -13.65
CA THR A 181 22.43 18.45 -13.00
C THR A 181 21.44 19.49 -13.53
N GLU A 182 21.36 20.65 -12.86
CA GLU A 182 20.59 21.79 -13.36
C GLU A 182 21.05 22.20 -14.76
N VAL A 183 20.10 22.26 -15.70
CA VAL A 183 20.34 22.70 -17.08
C VAL A 183 19.31 23.76 -17.45
N PRO A 184 19.69 24.81 -18.21
CA PRO A 184 18.74 25.83 -18.60
C PRO A 184 17.70 25.27 -19.57
N GLY A 185 16.43 25.56 -19.32
CA GLY A 185 15.34 25.38 -20.27
C GLY A 185 15.36 26.40 -21.42
N ARG A 186 14.56 26.16 -22.46
CA ARG A 186 14.32 27.12 -23.54
C ARG A 186 12.95 26.90 -24.20
N GLY A 187 12.21 27.99 -24.37
CA GLY A 187 10.90 27.95 -25.03
C GLY A 187 9.89 27.24 -24.14
N VAL A 188 9.30 26.15 -24.64
CA VAL A 188 8.36 25.31 -23.88
C VAL A 188 9.05 24.33 -22.93
N VAL A 189 10.34 24.05 -23.14
CA VAL A 189 11.11 23.15 -22.27
C VAL A 189 11.65 23.94 -21.08
N GLU A 190 11.39 23.45 -19.89
CA GLU A 190 11.74 24.07 -18.61
C GLU A 190 12.71 23.18 -17.83
N TYR A 191 13.51 23.78 -16.95
CA TYR A 191 14.10 23.03 -15.84
C TYR A 191 13.04 22.81 -14.76
N PHE A 192 12.99 21.61 -14.22
CA PHE A 192 12.14 21.25 -13.09
C PHE A 192 12.91 20.28 -12.20
N GLU A 193 12.77 20.45 -10.89
CA GLU A 193 13.36 19.53 -9.92
C GLU A 193 12.23 18.88 -9.14
N LEU A 194 12.12 17.56 -9.26
CA LEU A 194 11.28 16.80 -8.33
C LEU A 194 11.98 16.84 -6.97
N PRO A 195 11.36 17.40 -5.92
CA PRO A 195 12.03 17.55 -4.64
C PRO A 195 12.27 16.19 -3.98
N ALA A 196 13.32 16.11 -3.16
CA ALA A 196 13.50 14.97 -2.29
C ALA A 196 12.31 14.87 -1.32
N THR A 197 11.70 13.70 -1.23
CA THR A 197 10.47 13.50 -0.46
C THR A 197 10.37 12.07 0.04
N LYS A 198 9.61 11.87 1.11
CA LYS A 198 9.06 10.54 1.41
C LYS A 198 7.80 10.36 0.56
N ALA A 199 7.53 9.15 0.07
CA ALA A 199 6.35 8.87 -0.72
C ALA A 199 5.73 7.52 -0.35
N VAL A 200 4.41 7.43 -0.47
CA VAL A 200 3.72 6.14 -0.62
C VAL A 200 3.96 5.68 -2.06
N PHE A 201 4.43 4.46 -2.21
CA PHE A 201 4.87 3.87 -3.48
C PHE A 201 4.15 2.56 -3.72
N ALA A 202 3.74 2.34 -4.96
CA ALA A 202 3.27 1.05 -5.43
C ALA A 202 3.73 0.80 -6.87
N LYS A 203 3.93 -0.48 -7.17
CA LYS A 203 4.18 -0.95 -8.53
C LYS A 203 2.90 -1.47 -9.16
N HIS A 204 2.51 -0.89 -10.28
CA HIS A 204 1.46 -1.41 -11.15
C HIS A 204 2.07 -2.31 -12.23
N VAL A 205 1.53 -3.52 -12.38
CA VAL A 205 1.90 -4.44 -13.46
C VAL A 205 0.67 -4.69 -14.32
N GLY A 206 0.76 -4.37 -15.61
CA GLY A 206 -0.37 -4.39 -16.54
C GLY A 206 -0.43 -3.14 -17.40
N GLY A 207 -1.45 -3.08 -18.26
CA GLY A 207 -1.67 -1.95 -19.17
C GLY A 207 -1.90 -0.61 -18.44
N HIS A 208 -2.17 0.46 -19.18
CA HIS A 208 -2.29 1.81 -18.60
C HIS A 208 -3.55 2.08 -17.74
N ASP A 209 -4.35 1.06 -17.43
CA ASP A 209 -5.47 1.19 -16.49
C ASP A 209 -4.96 1.01 -15.05
N THR A 210 -4.39 2.09 -14.50
CA THR A 210 -3.82 2.13 -13.14
C THR A 210 -4.86 2.39 -12.06
N GLY A 211 -6.16 2.47 -12.41
CA GLY A 211 -7.23 2.91 -11.49
C GLY A 211 -7.31 2.10 -10.20
N ALA A 212 -7.24 0.78 -10.29
CA ALA A 212 -7.28 -0.11 -9.13
C ALA A 212 -6.05 0.07 -8.21
N THR A 213 -4.89 0.41 -8.77
CA THR A 213 -3.68 0.68 -8.00
C THR A 213 -3.80 2.02 -7.26
N HIS A 214 -4.34 3.05 -7.91
CA HIS A 214 -4.63 4.32 -7.25
C HIS A 214 -5.68 4.17 -6.13
N GLU A 215 -6.70 3.35 -6.34
CA GLU A 215 -7.71 3.04 -5.30
C GLU A 215 -7.06 2.38 -4.08
N ALA A 216 -6.23 1.34 -4.29
CA ALA A 216 -5.51 0.66 -3.21
C ALA A 216 -4.56 1.60 -2.45
N ILE A 217 -3.83 2.49 -3.15
CA ILE A 217 -3.00 3.51 -2.51
C ILE A 217 -3.86 4.49 -1.70
N GLY A 218 -5.02 4.90 -2.22
CA GLY A 218 -5.96 5.77 -1.52
C GLY A 218 -6.49 5.16 -0.23
N GLU A 219 -6.87 3.88 -0.25
CA GLU A 219 -7.27 3.13 0.94
C GLU A 219 -6.14 3.07 1.97
N TYR A 220 -4.92 2.76 1.53
CA TYR A 220 -3.73 2.75 2.39
C TYR A 220 -3.50 4.11 3.06
N ILE A 221 -3.51 5.20 2.28
CA ILE A 221 -3.33 6.56 2.80
C ILE A 221 -4.38 6.88 3.86
N SER A 222 -5.65 6.55 3.58
CA SER A 222 -6.75 6.76 4.52
C SER A 222 -6.59 5.94 5.80
N ASP A 223 -6.24 4.66 5.67
CA ASP A 223 -6.14 3.73 6.80
C ASP A 223 -5.00 4.08 7.76
N PHE A 224 -3.93 4.67 7.24
CA PHE A 224 -2.80 5.15 8.04
C PHE A 224 -2.86 6.63 8.39
N GLY A 225 -3.88 7.36 7.95
CA GLY A 225 -4.03 8.80 8.19
C GLY A 225 -2.85 9.60 7.65
N ILE A 226 -2.31 9.21 6.49
CA ILE A 226 -1.15 9.85 5.86
C ILE A 226 -1.61 11.13 5.16
N GLU A 227 -0.90 12.23 5.38
CA GLU A 227 -1.10 13.46 4.61
C GLU A 227 -0.18 13.46 3.38
N THR A 228 -0.77 13.55 2.19
CA THR A 228 -0.03 13.61 0.92
C THR A 228 0.06 15.03 0.37
N GLY A 229 1.03 15.25 -0.52
CA GLY A 229 1.17 16.48 -1.29
C GLY A 229 0.12 16.65 -2.39
N ASP A 230 0.25 17.75 -3.14
CA ASP A 230 -0.73 18.21 -4.13
C ASP A 230 -0.52 17.63 -5.54
N PHE A 231 0.31 16.60 -5.68
CA PHE A 231 0.58 15.95 -6.95
C PHE A 231 0.89 14.47 -6.75
N VAL A 232 0.74 13.69 -7.80
CA VAL A 232 1.23 12.30 -7.89
C VAL A 232 2.18 12.21 -9.07
N TRP A 233 3.07 11.22 -9.09
CA TRP A 233 3.84 10.97 -10.30
C TRP A 233 3.94 9.49 -10.62
N GLU A 234 4.03 9.23 -11.92
CA GLU A 234 4.14 7.90 -12.49
C GLU A 234 5.43 7.79 -13.30
N VAL A 235 6.15 6.69 -13.13
CA VAL A 235 7.34 6.34 -13.92
C VAL A 235 7.00 5.10 -14.75
N TYR A 236 7.03 5.24 -16.07
CA TYR A 236 6.71 4.15 -17.00
C TYR A 236 7.97 3.32 -17.25
N VAL A 237 8.22 2.33 -16.40
CA VAL A 237 9.46 1.52 -16.40
C VAL A 237 9.50 0.58 -17.60
N ILE A 238 8.37 -0.07 -17.91
CA ILE A 238 8.21 -0.93 -19.09
C ILE A 238 6.94 -0.50 -19.81
N ASP A 239 7.06 -0.18 -21.10
CA ASP A 239 5.99 0.36 -21.92
C ASP A 239 5.90 -0.31 -23.30
N SER A 240 4.91 0.13 -24.08
CA SER A 240 4.65 -0.34 -25.45
C SER A 240 5.83 -0.20 -26.42
N MET A 241 6.79 0.68 -26.12
CA MET A 241 7.97 0.88 -26.97
C MET A 241 8.97 -0.27 -26.83
N ASN A 242 8.99 -0.93 -25.67
CA ASN A 242 9.96 -1.96 -25.33
C ASN A 242 9.34 -3.36 -25.23
N GLU A 243 8.05 -3.47 -24.90
CA GLU A 243 7.34 -4.74 -24.74
C GLU A 243 5.93 -4.65 -25.36
N PRO A 244 5.62 -5.48 -26.37
CA PRO A 244 4.28 -5.47 -26.99
C PRO A 244 3.19 -6.10 -26.11
N ASP A 245 3.56 -6.94 -25.13
CA ASP A 245 2.61 -7.57 -24.20
C ASP A 245 2.31 -6.63 -23.02
N GLU A 246 1.12 -6.02 -23.03
CA GLU A 246 0.67 -5.07 -22.00
C GLU A 246 0.62 -5.67 -20.58
N SER A 247 0.49 -7.00 -20.45
CA SER A 247 0.45 -7.66 -19.14
C SER A 247 1.80 -7.60 -18.40
N LYS A 248 2.86 -7.22 -19.09
CA LYS A 248 4.22 -7.08 -18.55
C LYS A 248 4.67 -5.64 -18.39
N TRP A 249 3.82 -4.69 -18.76
CA TRP A 249 4.13 -3.28 -18.54
C TRP A 249 4.21 -3.00 -17.06
N GLU A 250 5.08 -2.07 -16.70
CA GLU A 250 5.38 -1.73 -15.32
C GLU A 250 5.32 -0.21 -15.17
N THR A 251 4.46 0.24 -14.27
CA THR A 251 4.33 1.65 -13.90
C THR A 251 4.52 1.79 -12.40
N ASP A 252 5.52 2.55 -12.01
CA ASP A 252 5.77 2.90 -10.62
C ASP A 252 4.98 4.16 -10.27
N ILE A 253 4.13 4.08 -9.25
CA ILE A 253 3.21 5.16 -8.84
C ILE A 253 3.60 5.68 -7.46
N TYR A 254 3.70 7.00 -7.34
CA TYR A 254 4.14 7.65 -6.12
C TYR A 254 3.20 8.78 -5.68
N TYR A 255 2.91 8.78 -4.38
CA TYR A 255 2.18 9.83 -3.68
C TYR A 255 3.14 10.47 -2.65
N PRO A 256 3.64 11.69 -2.91
CA PRO A 256 4.53 12.38 -1.97
C PRO A 256 3.79 12.63 -0.65
N LEU A 257 4.50 12.53 0.45
CA LEU A 257 4.03 13.00 1.75
C LEU A 257 4.15 14.53 1.83
N LYS A 258 3.36 15.15 2.71
CA LYS A 258 3.39 16.58 3.00
C LYS A 258 4.46 16.99 4.01
#